data_AF-A0ABD6CWY5-F1
#
_entry.id   AF-A0ABD6CWY5-F1
#
_cell.length_a   1.000
_cell.length_b   1.000
_cell.length_c   1.000
_cell.angle_alpha   90.00
_cell.angle_beta   90.00
_cell.angle_gamma   90.00
#
_symmetry.space_group_name_H-M   'P 1'
#
loop_
_entity.id
_entity.type
_entity.pdbx_description
1 polymer ?
#
loop_
_entity_poly.entity_id
_entity_poly.type
_entity_poly.pdbx_seq_one_letter_code
_entity_poly.pdbx_strand_id
1 'polypeptide(L)' 'MGRYPREVRDAQIKCIPCNAPVTKTVDGEFVCVECGGSPIDRAPAE' A
#
# COMPACT_ATOMS: atom_id res chain seq x y z
N MET A 1 23.23 11.11 10.81
CA MET A 1 22.04 11.99 10.94
C MET A 1 20.81 11.11 11.10
N GLY A 2 20.35 10.90 12.33
CA GLY A 2 19.18 10.08 12.61
C GLY A 2 17.94 10.68 11.95
N ARG A 3 17.29 9.91 11.07
CA ARG A 3 15.98 10.29 10.52
C ARG A 3 14.99 10.18 11.67
N TYR A 4 14.70 11.30 12.33
CA TYR A 4 13.58 11.38 13.26
C TYR A 4 12.33 10.88 12.52
N PRO A 5 11.60 9.88 13.07
CA PRO A 5 10.39 9.39 12.42
C PRO A 5 9.43 10.56 12.25
N ARG A 6 9.15 10.92 11.00
CA ARG A 6 8.15 11.95 10.69
C ARG A 6 6.77 11.32 10.90
N GLU A 7 5.80 12.11 11.36
CA GLU A 7 4.39 11.69 11.32
C GLU A 7 4.03 11.38 9.86
N VAL A 8 3.99 10.09 9.52
CA VAL A 8 3.48 9.62 8.25
C VAL A 8 2.04 9.22 8.52
N ARG A 9 1.09 9.72 7.72
CA ARG A 9 -0.29 9.24 7.78
C ARG A 9 -0.26 7.71 7.76
N ASP A 10 -0.85 7.08 8.77
CA ASP A 10 -0.95 5.63 8.92
C ASP A 10 -1.79 5.03 7.78
N ALA A 11 -1.21 4.96 6.58
CA ALA A 11 -1.68 4.02 5.58
C ALA A 11 -1.29 2.64 6.08
N GLN A 12 -2.29 1.82 6.45
CA GLN A 12 -2.07 0.44 6.91
C GLN A 12 -1.24 -0.37 5.89
N ILE A 13 -1.30 0.01 4.61
CA ILE A 13 -0.65 -0.67 3.49
C ILE A 13 -0.06 0.37 2.53
N LYS A 14 1.17 0.14 2.09
CA LYS A 14 1.89 0.98 1.12
C LYS A 14 2.39 0.15 -0.06
N CYS A 15 2.46 0.81 -1.21
CA CYS A 15 3.13 0.27 -2.38
C CYS A 15 4.65 0.47 -2.21
N ILE A 16 5.43 -0.61 -2.21
CA ILE A 16 6.89 -0.58 -2.03
C ILE A 16 7.59 0.28 -3.09
N PRO A 17 7.35 0.12 -4.41
CA PRO A 17 8.08 0.89 -5.42
C PRO A 17 7.78 2.40 -5.37
N CYS A 18 6.55 2.79 -5.01
CA CYS A 18 6.12 4.19 -5.01
C CYS A 18 6.20 4.85 -3.64
N ASN A 19 6.31 4.07 -2.56
CA ASN A 19 6.08 4.50 -1.18
C ASN A 19 4.76 5.28 -1.00
N ALA A 20 3.77 4.95 -1.81
CA ALA A 20 2.46 5.59 -1.88
C ALA A 20 1.41 4.77 -1.13
N PRO A 21 0.33 5.41 -0.64
CA PRO A 21 -0.77 4.69 -0.01
C PRO A 21 -1.49 3.78 -1.01
N VAL A 22 -2.10 2.73 -0.47
CA VAL A 22 -2.87 1.73 -1.23
C VAL A 22 -4.32 1.86 -0.83
N THR A 23 -5.24 1.75 -1.79
CA THR A 23 -6.68 1.77 -1.57
C THR A 23 -7.31 0.41 -1.86
N LYS A 24 -8.45 0.11 -1.25
CA LYS A 24 -9.22 -1.11 -1.53
C LYS A 24 -10.27 -0.79 -2.59
N THR A 25 -10.27 -1.53 -3.70
CA THR A 25 -11.27 -1.43 -4.76
C THR A 25 -12.60 -2.05 -4.32
N VAL A 26 -13.65 -1.82 -5.10
CA VAL A 26 -14.98 -2.40 -4.86
C VAL A 26 -14.97 -3.94 -4.94
N ASP A 27 -14.08 -4.51 -5.76
CA ASP A 27 -13.84 -5.96 -5.88
C ASP A 27 -12.99 -6.51 -4.71
N GLY A 28 -12.59 -5.62 -3.81
CA GLY A 28 -11.78 -5.94 -2.65
C GLY A 28 -10.29 -6.12 -2.95
N GLU A 29 -9.81 -5.75 -4.13
CA GLU A 29 -8.38 -5.73 -4.44
C GLU A 29 -7.69 -4.52 -3.80
N PHE A 30 -6.41 -4.63 -3.48
CA PHE A 30 -5.63 -3.53 -2.96
C PHE A 30 -4.74 -2.96 -4.06
N VAL A 31 -4.96 -1.69 -4.42
CA VAL A 31 -4.32 -1.03 -5.58
C VAL A 31 -3.62 0.27 -5.15
N CYS A 32 -2.40 0.47 -5.63
CA CYS A 32 -1.62 1.69 -5.41
C CYS A 32 -2.28 2.90 -6.09
N VAL A 33 -2.43 4.02 -5.36
CA VAL A 33 -3.07 5.23 -5.91
C VAL A 33 -2.21 5.96 -6.94
N GLU A 34 -0.90 5.70 -6.97
CA GLU A 34 0.04 6.37 -7.88
C GLU A 34 0.31 5.55 -9.15
N CYS A 35 0.67 4.27 -9.01
CA CYS A 35 1.10 3.43 -10.14
C CYS A 35 0.08 2.37 -10.57
N GLY A 36 -1.02 2.19 -9.83
CA GLY A 36 -2.00 1.15 -10.11
C GLY A 36 -1.52 -0.28 -9.83
N GLY A 37 -0.31 -0.48 -9.32
CA GLY A 37 0.18 -1.80 -8.95
C GLY A 37 -0.53 -2.36 -7.71
N SER A 38 -0.73 -3.67 -7.68
CA SER A 38 -1.38 -4.38 -6.58
C SER A 38 -0.32 -5.02 -5.67
N PRO A 39 0.03 -4.42 -4.52
CA PRO A 39 1.13 -4.91 -3.68
C PRO A 39 0.74 -6.12 -2.81
N ILE A 40 -0.53 -6.52 -2.83
CA ILE A 40 -1.01 -7.69 -2.10
C ILE A 40 -1.49 -8.72 -3.11
N ASP A 41 -0.68 -9.75 -3.28
CA ASP A 41 -1.12 -10.99 -3.93
C ASP A 41 -1.90 -11.78 -2.87
N ARG A 42 -3.23 -11.87 -3.01
CA ARG A 42 -4.00 -12.76 -2.14
C ARG A 42 -3.70 -14.19 -2.58
N ALA A 43 -2.91 -14.90 -1.78
CA ALA A 43 -2.88 -16.35 -1.89
C ALA A 43 -4.33 -16.86 -1.77
N PRO A 44 -4.82 -17.70 -2.71
CA PRO A 44 -6.17 -18.25 -2.62
C PRO A 44 -6.28 -19.03 -1.30
N ALA A 45 -7.30 -18.69 -0.50
CA ALA A 45 -7.63 -19.46 0.69
C ALA A 45 -8.27 -20.77 0.22
N GLU A 46 -7.58 -21.88 0.45
CA GLU A 46 -8.05 -23.25 0.21
C GLU A 46 -9.05 -23.70 1.28
#